data_AF-A0A9P9Q3E2-F1
#
_entry.id   AF-A0A9P9Q3E2-F1
#
_cell.length_a   1.000
_cell.length_b   1.000
_cell.length_c   1.000
_cell.angle_alpha   90.00
_cell.angle_beta   90.00
_cell.angle_gamma   90.00
#
_symmetry.space_group_name_H-M   'P 1'
#
loop_
_entity.id
_entity.type
_entity.pdbx_description
1 polymer ?
#
loop_
_entity_poly.entity_id
_entity_poly.type
_entity_poly.pdbx_seq_one_letter_code
_entity_poly.pdbx_strand_id
1 'polypeptide(L)'
;MSHPLPLKSHNPREAVSDTLYRALIAFEEKAVSLFASAFAGDDDTTYMVSSIRSDLPNDTAIFTATAMNKRAPPETVAEPDGLEFWAGETYWINFV
;
A
#
# COMPACT_ATOMS: atom_id res chain seq x y z
N MET A 1 -21.01 -11.54 9.59
CA MET A 1 -19.94 -11.59 8.58
C MET A 1 -18.66 -11.18 9.27
N SER A 2 -17.68 -12.06 9.45
CA SER A 2 -16.42 -11.73 10.11
C SER A 2 -15.32 -11.58 9.06
N HIS A 3 -14.84 -10.36 8.91
CA HIS A 3 -13.52 -10.04 8.37
C HIS A 3 -12.70 -9.42 9.51
N PRO A 4 -11.38 -9.65 9.57
CA PRO A 4 -10.53 -10.10 8.47
C PRO A 4 -10.21 -11.60 8.53
N LEU A 5 -10.17 -12.23 7.36
CA LEU A 5 -9.53 -13.53 7.19
C LEU A 5 -8.02 -13.26 7.15
N PRO A 6 -7.22 -13.75 8.11
CA PRO A 6 -5.77 -13.68 7.98
C PRO A 6 -5.37 -14.54 6.78
N LEU A 7 -4.85 -13.93 5.72
CA LEU A 7 -4.36 -14.62 4.53
C LEU A 7 -3.14 -15.46 4.93
N LYS A 8 -3.41 -16.73 5.23
CA LYS A 8 -2.44 -17.71 5.73
C LYS A 8 -1.63 -18.27 4.55
N SER A 9 -0.72 -17.49 3.98
CA SER A 9 0.40 -18.01 3.17
C SER A 9 1.47 -16.98 2.79
N HIS A 10 1.28 -15.68 3.06
CA HIS A 10 2.24 -14.69 2.59
C HIS A 10 3.43 -14.59 3.55
N ASN A 11 4.64 -14.67 3.01
CA ASN A 11 5.82 -14.22 3.75
C ASN A 11 5.72 -12.70 3.99
N PRO A 12 6.50 -12.12 4.93
CA PRO A 12 6.38 -10.70 5.27
C PRO A 12 6.47 -9.75 4.06
N ARG A 13 7.30 -10.08 3.06
CA ARG A 13 7.43 -9.29 1.83
C ARG A 13 6.16 -9.36 0.96
N GLU A 14 5.58 -10.54 0.82
CA GLU A 14 4.32 -10.74 0.08
C GLU A 14 3.15 -10.02 0.77
N ALA A 15 3.14 -9.98 2.10
CA ALA A 15 2.13 -9.22 2.85
C ALA A 15 2.27 -7.71 2.63
N VAL A 16 3.50 -7.20 2.58
CA VAL A 16 3.79 -5.79 2.28
C VAL A 16 3.34 -5.43 0.86
N SER A 17 3.68 -6.24 -0.15
CA SER A 17 3.21 -6.02 -1.53
C SER A 17 1.69 -6.12 -1.66
N ASP A 18 1.06 -7.12 -1.04
CA ASP A 18 -0.40 -7.31 -1.06
C ASP A 18 -1.15 -6.13 -0.43
N THR A 19 -0.63 -5.58 0.66
CA THR A 19 -1.16 -4.37 1.28
C THR A 19 -1.02 -3.15 0.36
N LEU A 20 0.13 -2.97 -0.31
CA LEU A 20 0.33 -1.87 -1.25
C LEU A 20 -0.64 -1.97 -2.45
N TYR A 21 -0.75 -3.15 -3.07
CA TYR A 21 -1.67 -3.36 -4.19
C TYR A 21 -3.14 -3.15 -3.80
N ARG A 22 -3.59 -3.69 -2.66
CA ARG A 22 -4.96 -3.47 -2.19
C ARG A 22 -5.26 -2.00 -1.92
N ALA A 23 -4.32 -1.26 -1.34
CA ALA A 23 -4.50 0.17 -1.11
C ALA A 23 -4.61 0.95 -2.43
N LEU A 24 -3.73 0.66 -3.41
CA LEU A 24 -3.75 1.31 -4.72
C LEU A 24 -5.02 1.01 -5.52
N ILE A 25 -5.42 -0.27 -5.60
CA ILE A 25 -6.66 -0.67 -6.27
C ILE A 25 -7.87 -0.01 -5.60
N ALA A 26 -7.89 0.04 -4.26
CA ALA A 26 -8.97 0.68 -3.54
C ALA A 26 -9.06 2.19 -3.78
N PHE A 27 -7.92 2.88 -3.99
CA PHE A 27 -7.92 4.29 -4.39
C PHE A 27 -8.53 4.47 -5.78
N GLU A 28 -8.14 3.64 -6.74
CA GLU A 28 -8.64 3.69 -8.11
C GLU A 28 -10.15 3.41 -8.18
N GLU A 29 -10.59 2.33 -7.51
CA GLU A 29 -12.00 1.90 -7.51
C GLU A 29 -12.88 2.68 -6.53
N LYS A 30 -12.31 3.60 -5.74
CA LYS A 30 -13.01 4.32 -4.64
C LYS A 30 -13.64 3.35 -3.63
N ALA A 31 -13.01 2.18 -3.43
CA ALA A 31 -13.55 1.07 -2.66
C ALA A 31 -13.11 1.10 -1.19
N VAL A 32 -13.86 1.82 -0.34
CA VAL A 32 -13.54 2.05 1.08
C VAL A 32 -13.30 0.75 1.87
N SER A 33 -14.09 -0.30 1.63
CA SER A 33 -13.94 -1.59 2.33
C SER A 33 -12.65 -2.32 1.95
N LEU A 34 -12.25 -2.24 0.67
CA LEU A 34 -10.99 -2.80 0.19
C LEU A 34 -9.81 -2.02 0.77
N PHE A 35 -9.94 -0.69 0.82
CA PHE A 35 -8.96 0.19 1.46
C PHE A 35 -8.79 -0.23 2.92
N ALA A 36 -9.86 -0.28 3.71
CA ALA A 36 -9.82 -0.71 5.10
C ALA A 36 -9.21 -2.11 5.27
N SER A 37 -9.44 -3.03 4.34
CA SER A 37 -8.86 -4.38 4.40
C SER A 37 -7.33 -4.41 4.20
N ALA A 38 -6.76 -3.43 3.49
CA ALA A 38 -5.32 -3.32 3.30
C ALA A 38 -4.58 -3.01 4.61
N PHE A 39 -5.27 -2.38 5.57
CA PHE A 39 -4.75 -1.97 6.88
C PHE A 39 -5.37 -2.79 8.03
N ALA A 40 -6.04 -3.91 7.73
CA ALA A 40 -6.67 -4.74 8.74
C ALA A 40 -5.62 -5.60 9.47
N GLY A 41 -4.94 -5.01 10.45
CA GLY A 41 -3.96 -5.65 11.33
C GLY A 41 -3.33 -4.65 12.30
N ASP A 42 -2.81 -5.13 13.43
CA ASP A 42 -2.12 -4.30 14.45
C ASP A 42 -0.68 -3.88 14.03
N ASP A 43 -0.35 -4.01 12.74
CA ASP A 43 1.00 -3.72 12.26
C ASP A 43 1.15 -2.24 11.94
N ASP A 44 2.21 -1.63 12.48
CA ASP A 44 2.57 -0.26 12.14
C ASP A 44 3.08 -0.22 10.69
N THR A 45 2.24 0.31 9.81
CA THR A 45 2.51 0.40 8.38
C THR A 45 2.59 1.86 7.96
N THR A 46 3.77 2.31 7.55
CA THR A 46 3.99 3.66 7.02
C THR A 46 3.98 3.62 5.50
N TYR A 47 3.29 4.57 4.86
CA TYR A 47 3.24 4.71 3.41
C TYR A 47 3.94 6.00 2.99
N MET A 48 4.71 5.91 1.92
CA MET A 48 5.37 7.04 1.29
C MET A 48 4.98 7.08 -0.18
N VAL A 49 4.49 8.22 -0.64
CA VAL A 49 4.29 8.51 -2.05
C VAL A 49 5.27 9.61 -2.43
N SER A 50 6.08 9.39 -3.46
CA SER A 50 7.10 10.32 -3.93
C SER A 50 7.21 10.32 -5.45
N SER A 51 8.03 11.23 -6.00
CA SER A 51 8.26 11.34 -7.45
C SER A 51 6.97 11.53 -8.26
N ILE A 52 6.05 12.33 -7.71
CA ILE A 52 4.77 12.64 -8.34
C ILE A 52 5.01 13.42 -9.63
N ARG A 53 4.52 12.89 -10.74
CA ARG A 53 4.48 13.52 -12.05
C ARG A 53 3.04 13.57 -12.54
N SER A 54 2.65 14.71 -13.09
CA SER A 54 1.40 14.87 -13.81
C SER A 54 1.69 15.19 -15.27
N ASP A 55 0.99 14.51 -16.18
CA ASP A 55 0.97 14.81 -17.60
C ASP A 55 -0.50 14.99 -18.03
N LEU A 56 -0.78 15.94 -18.92
CA LEU A 56 -2.15 16.29 -19.36
C LEU A 56 -2.35 16.14 -20.88
N PRO A 57 -2.22 14.92 -21.45
CA PRO A 57 -2.51 14.72 -22.87
C PRO A 57 -4.03 14.61 -23.13
N ASN A 58 -4.54 15.37 -24.10
CA ASN A 58 -5.88 15.18 -24.70
C ASN A 58 -7.00 15.01 -23.67
N ASP A 59 -7.20 16.02 -22.79
CA ASP A 59 -8.22 16.06 -21.73
C ASP A 59 -8.14 14.93 -20.68
N THR A 60 -7.08 14.11 -20.70
CA THR A 60 -6.82 13.09 -19.68
C THR A 60 -5.70 13.57 -18.77
N ALA A 61 -5.89 13.48 -17.45
CA ALA A 61 -4.82 13.70 -16.49
C ALA A 61 -4.17 12.37 -16.11
N ILE A 62 -2.89 12.19 -16.47
CA ILE A 62 -2.09 11.03 -16.10
C ILE A 62 -1.26 11.42 -14.88
N PHE A 63 -1.37 10.63 -13.83
CA PHE A 63 -0.59 10.78 -12.62
C PHE A 63 0.34 9.58 -12.50
N THR A 64 1.65 9.81 -12.40
CA THR A 64 2.64 8.76 -12.11
C THR A 64 3.32 9.08 -10.80
N ALA A 65 3.55 8.09 -9.95
CA ALA A 65 4.31 8.28 -8.72
C ALA A 65 4.96 6.98 -8.25
N THR A 66 5.95 7.10 -7.37
CA THR A 66 6.53 5.98 -6.65
C THR A 66 5.80 5.85 -5.32
N ALA A 67 5.13 4.71 -5.11
CA ALA A 67 4.57 4.35 -3.81
C ALA A 67 5.51 3.37 -3.11
N MET A 68 5.71 3.57 -1.81
CA MET A 68 6.46 2.69 -0.95
C MET A 68 5.66 2.44 0.32
N ASN A 69 5.79 1.25 0.88
CA ASN A 69 5.31 0.94 2.20
C ASN A 69 6.40 0.29 3.04
N LYS A 70 6.42 0.69 4.30
CA LYS A 70 7.23 0.13 5.37
C LYS A 70 6.30 -0.59 6.32
N ARG A 71 6.61 -1.84 6.65
CA ARG A 71 5.92 -2.60 7.70
C ARG A 71 6.95 -3.05 8.73
N ALA A 72 6.66 -2.74 9.99
CA ALA A 72 7.40 -3.26 11.13
C ALA A 72 6.47 -4.20 11.92
N PRO A 73 6.90 -5.43 12.24
CA PRO A 73 6.16 -6.30 13.15
C PRO A 73 5.95 -5.63 14.53
N PRO A 74 4.83 -5.90 15.22
CA PRO A 74 4.53 -5.29 16.52
C PRO A 74 5.64 -5.51 17.56
N GLU A 75 6.30 -6.67 17.50
CA GLU A 75 7.40 -7.03 18.40
C GLU A 75 8.66 -6.15 18.25
N THR A 76 8.90 -5.56 17.08
CA THR A 76 10.15 -4.83 16.80
C THR A 76 9.93 -3.35 16.49
N VAL A 77 8.69 -2.86 16.52
CA VAL A 77 8.35 -1.49 16.10
C VAL A 77 9.04 -0.39 16.92
N ALA A 78 9.34 -0.66 18.19
CA ALA A 78 9.96 0.29 19.11
C ALA A 78 11.50 0.18 19.14
N GLU A 79 12.07 -0.82 18.45
CA GLU A 79 13.51 -1.07 18.46
C GLU A 79 14.21 -0.26 17.35
N PRO A 80 15.30 0.47 17.63
CA PRO A 80 16.02 1.24 16.62
C PRO A 80 16.52 0.41 15.43
N ASP A 81 16.86 -0.85 15.67
CA ASP A 81 17.33 -1.83 14.67
C ASP A 81 16.32 -2.97 14.47
N GLY A 82 15.04 -2.69 14.77
CA GLY A 82 13.95 -3.64 14.60
C GLY A 82 13.83 -4.12 13.16
N LEU A 83 13.30 -5.33 12.96
CA LEU A 83 13.12 -5.87 11.63
C LEU A 83 12.09 -5.04 10.85
N GLU A 84 12.53 -4.44 9.74
CA GLU A 84 11.66 -3.65 8.87
C GLU A 84 11.59 -4.26 7.47
N PHE A 85 10.39 -4.28 6.91
CA PHE A 85 10.14 -4.72 5.55
C PHE A 85 9.70 -3.53 4.69
N TRP A 86 10.36 -3.38 3.54
CA TRP A 86 10.08 -2.32 2.59
C TRP A 86 9.65 -2.93 1.25
N ALA A 87 8.57 -2.41 0.67
CA ALA A 87 8.27 -2.59 -0.74
C ALA A 87 7.98 -1.25 -1.39
N GLY A 88 8.23 -1.18 -2.69
CA GLY A 88 7.95 0.00 -3.47
C GLY A 88 7.70 -0.34 -4.93
N GLU A 89 6.89 0.47 -5.57
CA GLU A 89 6.50 0.32 -6.96
C GLU A 89 6.19 1.69 -7.57
N THR A 90 6.39 1.81 -8.88
CA THR A 90 5.88 2.95 -9.65
C THR A 90 4.44 2.68 -10.04
N TYR A 91 3.52 3.51 -9.57
CA TYR A 91 2.12 3.46 -9.94
C TYR A 91 1.75 4.58 -10.90
N TRP A 92 0.72 4.34 -11.71
CA TRP A 92 0.11 5.35 -12.56
C TRP A 92 -1.41 5.27 -12.45
N ILE A 93 -2.07 6.44 -12.41
CA ILE A 93 -3.52 6.58 -12.40
C ILE A 93 -3.90 7.52 -13.54
N ASN A 94 -4.87 7.11 -14.35
CA ASN A 94 -5.47 7.95 -15.38
C ASN A 94 -6.79 8.51 -14.87
N PHE A 95 -6.88 9.83 -14.81
CA PHE A 95 -8.12 10.56 -14.57
C PHE A 95 -8.73 10.91 -15.93
N VAL A 96 -9.82 10.21 -16.26
CA VAL A 96 -10.73 10.47 -17.39
C VAL A 96 -11.99 11.18 -16.93
#